data_AF-A0A1A7Y426-F1
#
_entry.id   AF-A0A1A7Y426-F1
#
_cell.length_a   1.000
_cell.length_b   1.000
_cell.length_c   1.000
_cell.angle_alpha   90.00
_cell.angle_beta   90.00
_cell.angle_gamma   90.00
#
_symmetry.space_group_name_H-M   'P 1'
#
loop_
_entity.id
_entity.type
_entity.pdbx_description
1 polymer ?
#
loop_
_entity_poly.entity_id
_entity_poly.type
_entity_poly.pdbx_seq_one_letter_code
_entity_poly.pdbx_strand_id
1 'polypeptide(L)'
;MSSSPKPPVSRLGQYEIKGLLFSFLHIVKTLSEETLMAYWNKISPQDIMNFLSLLEICLVQFRYIGKRNISRNQEVFVSKLFSSDRKSLTMPAIRSHRSSLLQTKMHQFNTMEPSFTLNTGTGPSEAEIHHQSLLEGNISTEVCLSVLDVLSLFTQCFKTQLLDSDGQNPLMRKVFDVYLTFLKVGQSEAAIRHVFTALRAFISKFPSVLFKGRVTLCEDLCCEVLKCCVSKLSLLRAEASSLLYLLMRNNYEFTKRKTFLRTHLQIIIAVSQLISDVALTGSSRFQESLSIINNFANSDKAMKSTAFPSEVKGLTKRIRTVLMATAQMREHEKDPEMLLDLQYSLARSYASTPELRRTWLDSMARAHLKNGDLSEAAMCYVHVAALVAEYLHRKKMFPSGLTAFKKITFNIEEEAAMKEDTGMQDVYYTEEVLLEHLEVCGEALWKAERYELITHIAKLIIPIYEKRNEYEVRERGPVSMGGSVV
;
A
#
# COMPACT_ATOMS: atom_id res chain seq x y z
N MET A 1 -4.51 9.25 56.85
CA MET A 1 -4.91 8.98 55.45
C MET A 1 -3.68 8.43 54.73
N SER A 2 -3.61 7.11 54.54
CA SER A 2 -2.49 6.43 53.86
C SER A 2 -2.78 6.44 52.36
N SER A 3 -2.08 7.29 51.60
CA SER A 3 -2.09 7.26 50.15
C SER A 3 -1.09 6.22 49.66
N SER A 4 -1.56 5.00 49.42
CA SER A 4 -0.78 3.99 48.71
C SER A 4 -0.51 4.49 47.28
N PRO A 5 0.74 4.45 46.79
CA PRO A 5 1.02 4.75 45.38
C PRO A 5 0.34 3.67 44.52
N LYS A 6 -0.40 4.10 43.49
CA LYS A 6 -0.98 3.19 42.49
C LYS A 6 0.13 2.31 41.91
N PRO A 7 -0.07 0.98 41.78
CA PRO A 7 0.95 0.12 41.20
C PRO A 7 1.24 0.58 39.76
N PRO A 8 2.51 0.52 39.32
CA PRO A 8 2.84 0.81 37.93
C PRO A 8 2.05 -0.16 37.04
N VAL A 9 1.37 0.37 36.03
CA VAL A 9 0.69 -0.45 35.01
C VAL A 9 1.77 -1.32 34.36
N SER A 10 1.88 -2.57 34.80
CA SER A 10 2.78 -3.55 34.22
C SER A 10 2.40 -3.74 32.76
N ARG A 11 3.26 -3.32 31.84
CA ARG A 11 3.08 -3.58 30.42
C ARG A 11 3.05 -5.11 30.23
N LEU A 12 1.96 -5.64 29.69
CA LEU A 12 1.81 -7.05 29.37
C LEU A 12 3.01 -7.54 28.55
N GLY A 13 3.57 -8.68 28.89
CA GLY A 13 4.63 -9.33 28.14
C GLY A 13 4.14 -9.84 26.78
N GLN A 14 5.04 -9.99 25.80
CA GLN A 14 4.67 -10.50 24.45
C GLN A 14 3.96 -11.86 24.49
N TYR A 15 4.34 -12.74 25.43
CA TYR A 15 3.70 -14.04 25.61
C TYR A 15 2.26 -13.90 26.11
N GLU A 16 2.02 -13.01 27.09
CA GLU A 16 0.68 -12.74 27.64
C GLU A 16 -0.23 -12.10 26.59
N ILE A 17 0.30 -11.16 25.80
CA ILE A 17 -0.42 -10.54 24.68
C ILE A 17 -0.83 -11.60 23.66
N LYS A 18 0.10 -12.48 23.25
CA LYS A 18 -0.23 -13.58 22.33
C LYS A 18 -1.27 -14.54 22.94
N GLY A 19 -1.15 -14.88 24.22
CA GLY A 19 -2.12 -15.72 24.92
C GLY A 19 -3.54 -15.13 24.88
N LEU A 20 -3.68 -13.84 25.23
CA LEU A 20 -4.97 -13.14 25.20
C LEU A 20 -5.58 -13.08 23.80
N LEU A 21 -4.77 -12.77 22.78
CA LEU A 21 -5.23 -12.74 21.39
C LEU A 21 -5.62 -14.13 20.88
N PHE A 22 -4.92 -15.16 21.31
CA PHE A 22 -5.26 -16.55 20.98
C PHE A 22 -6.59 -16.96 21.62
N SER A 23 -6.81 -16.62 22.89
CA SER A 23 -8.10 -16.82 23.57
C SER A 23 -9.22 -16.07 22.87
N PHE A 24 -8.99 -14.81 22.46
CA PHE A 24 -9.96 -14.03 21.70
C PHE A 24 -10.33 -14.72 20.37
N LEU A 25 -9.34 -15.10 19.55
CA LEU A 25 -9.60 -15.79 18.29
C LEU A 25 -10.31 -17.13 18.50
N HIS A 26 -9.93 -17.86 19.54
CA HIS A 26 -10.59 -19.12 19.88
C HIS A 26 -12.06 -18.90 20.20
N ILE A 27 -12.39 -17.92 21.05
CA ILE A 27 -13.79 -17.56 21.37
C ILE A 27 -14.55 -17.20 20.09
N VAL A 28 -13.99 -16.30 19.28
CA VAL A 28 -14.64 -15.84 18.04
C VAL A 28 -14.88 -17.02 17.09
N LYS A 29 -13.93 -17.94 16.96
CA LYS A 29 -14.05 -19.11 16.09
C LYS A 29 -15.06 -20.15 16.60
N THR A 30 -15.16 -20.34 17.91
CA THR A 30 -16.02 -21.37 18.52
C THR A 30 -17.47 -20.93 18.65
N LEU A 31 -17.75 -19.63 18.64
CA LEU A 31 -19.12 -19.12 18.65
C LEU A 31 -19.85 -19.45 17.34
N SER A 32 -21.16 -19.69 17.43
CA SER A 32 -21.99 -19.87 16.23
C SER A 32 -22.10 -18.56 15.46
N GLU A 33 -22.27 -18.67 14.13
CA GLU A 33 -22.44 -17.51 13.25
C GLU A 33 -23.62 -16.63 13.70
N GLU A 34 -24.72 -17.24 14.14
CA GLU A 34 -25.90 -16.56 14.68
C GLU A 34 -25.58 -15.73 15.93
N THR A 35 -24.76 -16.26 16.84
CA THR A 35 -24.38 -15.56 18.07
C THR A 35 -23.46 -14.38 17.77
N LEU A 36 -22.51 -14.55 16.84
CA LEU A 36 -21.65 -13.46 16.37
C LEU A 36 -22.47 -12.36 15.68
N MET A 37 -23.42 -12.73 14.83
CA MET A 37 -24.33 -11.78 14.19
C MET A 37 -25.16 -11.01 15.21
N ALA A 38 -25.74 -11.70 16.21
CA ALA A 38 -26.49 -11.05 17.28
C ALA A 38 -25.60 -10.10 18.10
N TYR A 39 -24.36 -10.49 18.36
CA TYR A 39 -23.37 -9.65 19.05
C TYR A 39 -23.07 -8.38 18.25
N TRP A 40 -22.68 -8.49 16.97
CA TRP A 40 -22.34 -7.34 16.14
C TRP A 40 -23.50 -6.36 15.95
N ASN A 41 -24.75 -6.85 15.92
CA ASN A 41 -25.93 -5.97 15.81
C ASN A 41 -26.28 -5.26 17.13
N LYS A 42 -25.78 -5.72 18.27
CA LYS A 42 -26.07 -5.15 19.60
C LYS A 42 -25.03 -4.13 20.06
N ILE A 43 -23.79 -4.25 19.59
CA ILE A 43 -22.68 -3.40 20.03
C ILE A 43 -22.66 -2.05 19.30
N SER A 44 -21.96 -1.07 19.88
CA SER A 44 -21.80 0.24 19.27
C SER A 44 -20.93 0.19 18.01
N PRO A 45 -21.07 1.13 17.06
CA PRO A 45 -20.20 1.21 15.89
C PRO A 45 -18.70 1.31 16.25
N GLN A 46 -18.36 1.98 17.36
CA GLN A 46 -16.98 2.08 17.84
C GLN A 46 -16.44 0.72 18.29
N ASP A 47 -17.26 -0.11 18.93
CA ASP A 47 -16.86 -1.45 19.35
C ASP A 47 -16.67 -2.40 18.16
N ILE A 48 -17.45 -2.22 17.08
CA ILE A 48 -17.21 -2.92 15.80
C ILE A 48 -15.82 -2.53 15.25
N MET A 49 -15.49 -1.24 15.25
CA MET A 49 -14.18 -0.77 14.79
C MET A 49 -13.03 -1.30 15.67
N ASN A 50 -13.24 -1.38 16.98
CA ASN A 50 -12.29 -1.97 17.92
C ASN A 50 -12.13 -3.48 17.69
N PHE A 51 -13.24 -4.20 17.44
CA PHE A 51 -13.23 -5.63 17.09
C PHE A 51 -12.41 -5.89 15.82
N LEU A 52 -12.64 -5.12 14.75
CA LEU A 52 -11.85 -5.21 13.52
C LEU A 52 -10.37 -4.86 13.76
N SER A 53 -10.09 -3.90 14.64
CA SER A 53 -8.71 -3.56 15.03
C SER A 53 -8.03 -4.70 15.80
N LEU A 54 -8.76 -5.42 16.66
CA LEU A 54 -8.23 -6.60 17.35
C LEU A 54 -7.88 -7.72 16.37
N LEU A 55 -8.70 -7.96 15.35
CA LEU A 55 -8.38 -8.89 14.27
C LEU A 55 -7.09 -8.49 13.53
N GLU A 56 -6.93 -7.20 13.23
CA GLU A 56 -5.71 -6.66 12.61
C GLU A 56 -4.47 -6.89 13.50
N ILE A 57 -4.58 -6.62 14.81
CA ILE A 57 -3.50 -6.84 15.77
C ILE A 57 -3.12 -8.33 15.85
N CYS A 58 -4.10 -9.23 15.77
CA CYS A 58 -3.82 -10.67 15.71
C CYS A 58 -2.89 -11.01 14.53
N LEU A 59 -3.16 -10.49 13.34
CA LEU A 59 -2.32 -10.72 12.16
C LEU A 59 -0.89 -10.23 12.37
N VAL A 60 -0.72 -9.05 12.96
CA VAL A 60 0.60 -8.45 13.20
C VAL A 60 1.40 -9.25 14.24
N GLN A 61 0.75 -9.69 15.33
CA GLN A 61 1.42 -10.40 16.43
C GLN A 61 1.79 -11.85 16.06
N PHE A 62 0.96 -12.52 15.24
CA PHE A 62 1.18 -13.88 14.77
C PHE A 62 1.83 -13.97 13.38
N ARG A 63 2.54 -12.91 12.97
CA ARG A 63 3.28 -12.89 11.71
C ARG A 63 4.35 -13.98 11.65
N TYR A 64 4.49 -14.62 10.50
CA TYR A 64 5.54 -15.61 10.27
C TYR A 64 6.83 -14.92 9.80
N ILE A 65 7.87 -14.97 10.63
CA ILE A 65 9.15 -14.28 10.39
C ILE A 65 10.09 -15.13 9.51
N GLY A 66 9.76 -16.40 9.30
CA GLY A 66 10.50 -17.34 8.46
C GLY A 66 11.57 -18.13 9.22
N LYS A 67 11.79 -19.38 8.80
CA LYS A 67 12.70 -20.35 9.43
C LYS A 67 14.09 -19.77 9.78
N ARG A 68 14.71 -19.01 8.87
CA ARG A 68 16.06 -18.43 9.07
C ARG A 68 16.11 -17.37 10.19
N ASN A 69 15.02 -16.62 10.40
CA ASN A 69 14.96 -15.59 11.42
C ASN A 69 14.59 -16.19 12.79
N ILE A 70 13.81 -17.27 12.80
CA ILE A 70 13.47 -18.04 14.01
C ILE A 70 14.76 -18.63 14.62
N SER A 71 15.64 -19.19 13.78
CA SER A 71 16.96 -19.68 14.24
C SER A 71 17.81 -18.57 14.89
N ARG A 72 17.86 -17.38 14.30
CA ARG A 72 18.64 -16.23 14.82
C ARG A 72 18.08 -15.66 16.13
N ASN A 73 16.76 -15.54 16.26
CA ASN A 73 16.15 -15.04 17.48
C ASN A 73 16.35 -16.00 18.67
N GLN A 74 16.44 -17.31 18.39
CA GLN A 74 16.69 -18.30 19.42
C GLN A 74 18.14 -18.24 19.94
N GLU A 75 19.13 -18.01 19.08
CA GLU A 75 20.52 -17.75 19.50
C GLU A 75 20.63 -16.53 20.43
N VAL A 76 19.83 -15.47 20.19
CA VAL A 76 19.78 -14.26 21.03
C VAL A 76 19.05 -14.50 22.35
N PHE A 77 18.00 -15.34 22.37
CA PHE A 77 17.26 -15.67 23.58
C PHE A 77 18.03 -16.64 24.50
N VAL A 78 18.68 -17.64 23.91
CA VAL A 78 19.59 -18.58 24.58
C VAL A 78 20.79 -17.81 25.16
N SER A 79 21.41 -16.91 24.39
CA SER A 79 22.51 -16.09 24.91
C SER A 79 22.09 -15.18 26.07
N LYS A 80 20.87 -14.62 26.08
CA LYS A 80 20.35 -13.86 27.23
C LYS A 80 20.04 -14.71 28.47
N LEU A 81 19.56 -15.94 28.30
CA LEU A 81 19.33 -16.85 29.44
C LEU A 81 20.63 -17.39 30.05
N PHE A 82 21.69 -17.56 29.25
CA PHE A 82 22.97 -18.09 29.70
C PHE A 82 24.04 -17.01 29.98
N SER A 83 23.71 -15.72 29.80
CA SER A 83 24.53 -14.58 30.27
C SER A 83 24.03 -14.06 31.62
N SER A 84 23.88 -14.96 32.59
CA SER A 84 23.88 -14.58 34.00
C SER A 84 25.32 -14.58 34.47
N ASP A 85 25.79 -13.44 34.99
CA ASP A 85 27.08 -13.22 35.64
C ASP A 85 27.70 -14.51 36.22
N ARG A 86 28.83 -14.95 35.64
CA ARG A 86 29.72 -15.90 36.28
C ARG A 86 30.35 -15.22 37.50
N LYS A 87 29.63 -15.18 38.62
CA LYS A 87 30.25 -15.07 39.94
C LYS A 87 30.73 -16.47 40.32
N SER A 88 32.04 -16.63 40.26
CA SER A 88 32.82 -17.73 40.82
C SER A 88 32.32 -18.12 42.22
N LEU A 89 31.88 -19.36 42.37
CA LEU A 89 31.86 -20.05 43.66
C LEU A 89 32.48 -21.44 43.46
N THR A 90 33.69 -21.55 43.96
CA THR A 90 34.50 -22.75 44.18
C THR A 90 33.75 -23.75 45.05
N MET A 91 33.65 -25.02 44.64
CA MET A 91 33.77 -26.21 45.51
C MET A 91 33.86 -27.51 44.64
N PRO A 92 34.45 -28.61 45.17
CA PRO A 92 35.26 -29.54 44.41
C PRO A 92 34.54 -30.78 43.86
N ALA A 93 35.20 -31.38 42.86
CA ALA A 93 34.80 -32.57 42.12
C ALA A 93 34.65 -33.84 42.98
N ILE A 94 33.55 -34.56 42.79
CA ILE A 94 33.44 -35.98 43.13
C ILE A 94 33.18 -36.77 41.84
N ARG A 95 34.05 -37.76 41.60
CA ARG A 95 34.10 -38.64 40.43
C ARG A 95 33.06 -39.77 40.54
N SER A 96 32.45 -40.07 39.39
CA SER A 96 32.05 -41.38 38.84
C SER A 96 31.49 -42.50 39.73
N HIS A 97 30.34 -43.06 39.33
CA HIS A 97 30.22 -44.52 39.14
C HIS A 97 29.13 -44.94 38.12
N ARG A 98 29.50 -45.88 37.25
CA ARG A 98 28.65 -46.62 36.29
C ARG A 98 27.83 -47.70 37.03
N SER A 99 26.65 -48.05 36.49
CA SER A 99 26.29 -49.38 35.91
C SER A 99 24.86 -49.89 36.19
N SER A 100 24.20 -50.38 35.12
CA SER A 100 23.53 -51.70 35.04
C SER A 100 22.00 -51.85 35.31
N LEU A 101 21.27 -52.16 34.22
CA LEU A 101 20.23 -53.21 34.02
C LEU A 101 18.89 -53.17 34.81
N LEU A 102 17.76 -53.02 34.10
CA LEU A 102 16.86 -54.11 33.68
C LEU A 102 15.54 -53.58 33.08
N GLN A 103 15.02 -54.37 32.15
CA GLN A 103 13.90 -54.14 31.24
C GLN A 103 12.67 -54.89 31.76
N THR A 104 11.47 -54.28 31.82
CA THR A 104 10.20 -55.02 31.71
C THR A 104 9.00 -54.13 31.33
N LYS A 105 8.20 -54.59 30.36
CA LYS A 105 6.93 -54.01 29.88
C LYS A 105 5.80 -54.19 30.92
N MET A 106 4.84 -53.25 31.01
CA MET A 106 3.41 -53.44 30.66
C MET A 106 2.47 -52.37 31.29
N HIS A 107 1.54 -51.87 30.44
CA HIS A 107 0.20 -51.28 30.69
C HIS A 107 0.08 -49.96 31.50
N GLN A 108 -0.30 -48.83 30.89
CA GLN A 108 -1.64 -48.35 30.45
C GLN A 108 -2.36 -47.49 31.53
N PHE A 109 -2.79 -46.30 31.09
CA PHE A 109 -3.61 -45.28 31.78
C PHE A 109 -2.96 -44.44 32.90
N ASN A 110 -2.47 -43.24 32.56
CA ASN A 110 -2.90 -41.95 33.13
C ASN A 110 -1.99 -40.78 32.69
N THR A 111 -2.63 -39.64 32.42
CA THR A 111 -2.11 -38.26 32.42
C THR A 111 -0.97 -37.92 31.43
N MET A 112 -1.26 -37.06 30.45
CA MET A 112 -0.26 -36.45 29.58
C MET A 112 0.74 -35.62 30.40
N GLU A 113 1.91 -36.18 30.70
CA GLU A 113 3.11 -35.37 30.96
C GLU A 113 3.86 -35.14 29.65
N PRO A 114 4.32 -33.91 29.37
CA PRO A 114 5.23 -33.66 28.26
C PRO A 114 6.62 -34.20 28.63
N SER A 115 7.05 -35.28 27.98
CA SER A 115 8.38 -35.86 28.12
C SER A 115 9.48 -34.91 27.60
N PHE A 116 9.87 -33.94 28.42
CA PHE A 116 11.13 -33.21 28.28
C PHE A 116 12.26 -34.05 28.86
N THR A 117 12.79 -35.00 28.10
CA THR A 117 14.15 -35.49 28.37
C THR A 117 15.13 -34.46 27.83
N LEU A 118 15.41 -33.45 28.66
CA LEU A 118 16.46 -32.44 28.47
C LEU A 118 17.83 -33.13 28.42
N ASN A 119 18.38 -33.27 27.23
CA ASN A 119 19.81 -33.51 27.06
C ASN A 119 20.54 -32.17 27.26
N THR A 120 20.99 -31.93 28.48
CA THR A 120 21.72 -30.74 28.92
C THR A 120 23.07 -30.66 28.20
N GLY A 121 23.30 -29.68 27.32
CA GLY A 121 24.67 -29.27 26.93
C GLY A 121 24.91 -28.84 25.49
N THR A 122 24.00 -29.02 24.55
CA THR A 122 24.14 -28.52 23.17
C THR A 122 23.01 -27.53 22.90
N GLY A 123 23.30 -26.42 22.21
CA GLY A 123 22.28 -25.45 21.80
C GLY A 123 21.09 -26.09 21.07
N PRO A 124 20.02 -25.33 20.79
CA PRO A 124 18.78 -25.88 20.23
C PRO A 124 19.10 -26.76 19.02
N SER A 125 18.69 -28.03 19.09
CA SER A 125 18.95 -28.99 18.02
C SER A 125 18.30 -28.51 16.72
N GLU A 126 18.89 -28.81 15.56
CA GLU A 126 18.30 -28.48 14.26
C GLU A 126 16.86 -29.00 14.15
N ALA A 127 16.56 -30.13 14.80
CA ALA A 127 15.22 -30.70 14.92
C ALA A 127 14.24 -29.83 15.74
N GLU A 128 14.71 -29.18 16.80
CA GLU A 128 13.92 -28.31 17.68
C GLU A 128 13.60 -26.98 16.99
N ILE A 129 14.59 -26.41 16.29
CA ILE A 129 14.42 -25.23 15.43
C ILE A 129 13.42 -25.54 14.30
N HIS A 130 13.53 -26.71 13.69
CA HIS A 130 12.61 -27.16 12.65
C HIS A 130 11.18 -27.29 13.20
N HIS A 131 11.01 -27.96 14.33
CA HIS A 131 9.71 -28.13 14.97
C HIS A 131 9.07 -26.78 15.35
N GLN A 132 9.83 -25.87 15.95
CA GLN A 132 9.36 -24.54 16.31
C GLN A 132 8.96 -23.73 15.08
N SER A 133 9.75 -23.78 13.99
CA SER A 133 9.42 -23.09 12.74
C SER A 133 8.13 -23.61 12.11
N LEU A 134 7.88 -24.91 12.19
CA LEU A 134 6.65 -25.54 11.73
C LEU A 134 5.46 -25.13 12.59
N LEU A 135 5.63 -25.14 13.92
CA LEU A 135 4.59 -24.72 14.87
C LEU A 135 4.19 -23.26 14.65
N GLU A 136 5.15 -22.34 14.54
CA GLU A 136 4.87 -20.92 14.26
C GLU A 136 4.21 -20.71 12.90
N GLY A 137 4.65 -21.47 11.88
CA GLY A 137 4.00 -21.45 10.56
C GLY A 137 2.56 -21.93 10.60
N ASN A 138 2.27 -23.00 11.36
CA ASN A 138 0.92 -23.53 11.52
C ASN A 138 0.03 -22.58 12.33
N ILE A 139 0.54 -22.01 13.43
CA ILE A 139 -0.19 -21.01 14.22
C ILE A 139 -0.52 -19.78 13.36
N SER A 140 0.46 -19.26 12.61
CA SER A 140 0.23 -18.14 11.69
C SER A 140 -0.84 -18.47 10.65
N THR A 141 -0.80 -19.70 10.11
CA THR A 141 -1.82 -20.18 9.16
C THR A 141 -3.21 -20.23 9.78
N GLU A 142 -3.32 -20.81 10.98
CA GLU A 142 -4.60 -20.92 11.69
C GLU A 142 -5.19 -19.53 11.95
N VAL A 143 -4.40 -18.65 12.55
CA VAL A 143 -4.80 -17.27 12.83
C VAL A 143 -5.26 -16.56 11.56
N CYS A 144 -4.52 -16.74 10.46
CA CYS A 144 -4.90 -16.16 9.17
C CYS A 144 -6.26 -16.68 8.69
N LEU A 145 -6.49 -17.99 8.72
CA LEU A 145 -7.75 -18.59 8.27
C LEU A 145 -8.92 -18.16 9.16
N SER A 146 -8.74 -18.20 10.48
CA SER A 146 -9.74 -17.74 11.44
C SER A 146 -10.15 -16.28 11.21
N VAL A 147 -9.18 -15.37 10.99
CA VAL A 147 -9.51 -13.96 10.68
C VAL A 147 -10.21 -13.83 9.33
N LEU A 148 -9.80 -14.59 8.30
CA LEU A 148 -10.45 -14.59 6.99
C LEU A 148 -11.90 -15.07 7.04
N ASP A 149 -12.18 -16.13 7.81
CA ASP A 149 -13.53 -16.67 7.97
C ASP A 149 -14.45 -15.65 8.67
N VAL A 150 -13.95 -15.02 9.75
CA VAL A 150 -14.69 -13.97 10.47
C VAL A 150 -14.94 -12.75 9.59
N LEU A 151 -13.95 -12.30 8.81
CA LEU A 151 -14.12 -11.21 7.86
C LEU A 151 -15.11 -11.57 6.73
N SER A 152 -15.05 -12.79 6.23
CA SER A 152 -15.98 -13.28 5.19
C SER A 152 -17.42 -13.23 5.70
N LEU A 153 -17.66 -13.76 6.90
CA LEU A 153 -18.96 -13.70 7.57
C LEU A 153 -19.39 -12.25 7.79
N PHE A 154 -18.52 -11.41 8.37
CA PHE A 154 -18.82 -10.00 8.63
C PHE A 154 -19.23 -9.25 7.35
N THR A 155 -18.46 -9.39 6.26
CA THR A 155 -18.79 -8.73 4.98
C THR A 155 -20.06 -9.28 4.33
N GLN A 156 -20.48 -10.49 4.68
CA GLN A 156 -21.76 -11.05 4.24
C GLN A 156 -22.92 -10.45 5.01
N CYS A 157 -22.83 -10.37 6.34
CA CYS A 157 -23.87 -9.83 7.20
C CYS A 157 -24.06 -8.32 7.00
N PHE A 158 -22.95 -7.57 6.93
CA PHE A 158 -22.96 -6.10 6.88
C PHE A 158 -22.88 -5.54 5.44
N LYS A 159 -23.20 -6.34 4.41
CA LYS A 159 -23.05 -5.94 3.01
C LYS A 159 -23.71 -4.61 2.68
N THR A 160 -24.92 -4.37 3.16
CA THR A 160 -25.67 -3.13 2.91
C THR A 160 -25.02 -1.92 3.58
N GLN A 161 -24.62 -2.05 4.84
CA GLN A 161 -23.92 -0.99 5.58
C GLN A 161 -22.54 -0.69 4.98
N LEU A 162 -21.81 -1.71 4.52
CA LEU A 162 -20.52 -1.55 3.85
C LEU A 162 -20.66 -0.87 2.50
N LEU A 163 -21.80 -1.00 1.81
CA LEU A 163 -22.09 -0.33 0.55
C LEU A 163 -22.74 1.05 0.71
N ASP A 164 -22.99 1.48 1.95
CA ASP A 164 -23.50 2.82 2.20
C ASP A 164 -22.53 3.89 1.69
N SER A 165 -23.07 4.98 1.14
CA SER A 165 -22.29 6.02 0.44
C SER A 165 -21.37 5.44 -0.65
N ASP A 166 -21.87 4.48 -1.45
CA ASP A 166 -21.09 3.74 -2.47
C ASP A 166 -19.86 2.99 -1.92
N GLY A 167 -19.83 2.73 -0.61
CA GLY A 167 -18.72 2.12 0.12
C GLY A 167 -17.61 3.07 0.54
N GLN A 168 -17.84 4.37 0.42
CA GLN A 168 -16.94 5.42 0.92
C GLN A 168 -17.24 5.75 2.39
N ASN A 169 -17.24 4.71 3.23
CA ASN A 169 -17.52 4.82 4.65
C ASN A 169 -16.32 4.31 5.49
N PRO A 170 -16.15 4.80 6.74
CA PRO A 170 -15.02 4.42 7.58
C PRO A 170 -15.00 2.95 7.96
N LEU A 171 -16.17 2.29 8.01
CA LEU A 171 -16.28 0.87 8.30
C LEU A 171 -15.68 0.02 7.17
N MET A 172 -16.02 0.32 5.92
CA MET A 172 -15.49 -0.34 4.74
C MET A 172 -13.99 -0.10 4.59
N ARG A 173 -13.53 1.12 4.87
CA ARG A 173 -12.09 1.42 4.95
C ARG A 173 -11.41 0.52 5.96
N LYS A 174 -11.97 0.39 7.17
CA LYS A 174 -11.38 -0.45 8.22
C LYS A 174 -11.34 -1.93 7.85
N VAL A 175 -12.44 -2.47 7.31
CA VAL A 175 -12.47 -3.87 6.82
C VAL A 175 -11.40 -4.09 5.74
N PHE A 176 -11.26 -3.15 4.82
CA PHE A 176 -10.25 -3.21 3.77
C PHE A 176 -8.81 -3.10 4.31
N ASP A 177 -8.57 -2.27 5.31
CA ASP A 177 -7.27 -2.17 5.97
C ASP A 177 -6.86 -3.50 6.64
N VAL A 178 -7.81 -4.27 7.19
CA VAL A 178 -7.53 -5.63 7.68
C VAL A 178 -7.14 -6.55 6.52
N TYR A 179 -7.87 -6.51 5.40
CA TYR A 179 -7.51 -7.26 4.18
C TYR A 179 -6.10 -6.91 3.65
N LEU A 180 -5.75 -5.62 3.63
CA LEU A 180 -4.43 -5.14 3.23
C LEU A 180 -3.34 -5.57 4.22
N THR A 181 -3.66 -5.66 5.51
CA THR A 181 -2.71 -6.09 6.54
C THR A 181 -2.21 -7.51 6.29
N PHE A 182 -3.03 -8.40 5.73
CA PHE A 182 -2.55 -9.72 5.31
C PHE A 182 -1.42 -9.64 4.26
N LEU A 183 -1.43 -8.65 3.37
CA LEU A 183 -0.38 -8.47 2.35
C LEU A 183 0.85 -7.75 2.92
N LYS A 184 0.65 -6.82 3.86
CA LYS A 184 1.73 -6.06 4.52
C LYS A 184 2.54 -6.90 5.49
N VAL A 185 1.90 -7.91 6.10
CA VAL A 185 2.51 -8.78 7.10
C VAL A 185 2.99 -10.08 6.46
N GLY A 186 4.16 -10.59 6.87
CA GLY A 186 4.65 -11.89 6.42
C GLY A 186 3.72 -13.02 6.86
N GLN A 187 2.99 -13.60 5.90
CA GLN A 187 2.13 -14.76 6.09
C GLN A 187 2.88 -16.07 5.81
N SER A 188 2.33 -17.18 6.29
CA SER A 188 2.80 -18.51 5.90
C SER A 188 2.48 -18.79 4.42
N GLU A 189 3.27 -19.66 3.79
CA GLU A 189 3.04 -20.06 2.39
C GLU A 189 1.71 -20.79 2.20
N ALA A 190 1.24 -21.51 3.22
CA ALA A 190 -0.06 -22.18 3.19
C ALA A 190 -1.22 -21.18 3.23
N ALA A 191 -1.13 -20.14 4.06
CA ALA A 191 -2.17 -19.14 4.21
C ALA A 191 -2.33 -18.22 3.00
N ILE A 192 -1.24 -17.95 2.27
CA ILE A 192 -1.23 -16.92 1.22
C ILE A 192 -2.25 -17.18 0.11
N ARG A 193 -2.45 -18.44 -0.29
CA ARG A 193 -3.46 -18.80 -1.30
C ARG A 193 -4.87 -18.46 -0.84
N HIS A 194 -5.16 -18.65 0.45
CA HIS A 194 -6.45 -18.32 1.04
C HIS A 194 -6.64 -16.80 1.12
N VAL A 195 -5.60 -16.04 1.50
CA VAL A 195 -5.63 -14.57 1.48
C VAL A 195 -5.95 -14.06 0.08
N PHE A 196 -5.23 -14.51 -0.95
CA PHE A 196 -5.49 -14.08 -2.33
C PHE A 196 -6.87 -14.51 -2.81
N THR A 197 -7.33 -15.71 -2.45
CA THR A 197 -8.70 -16.17 -2.79
C THR A 197 -9.76 -15.30 -2.14
N ALA A 198 -9.60 -14.94 -0.86
CA ALA A 198 -10.51 -14.06 -0.14
C ALA A 198 -10.51 -12.64 -0.74
N LEU A 199 -9.34 -12.10 -1.11
CA LEU A 199 -9.23 -10.81 -1.81
C LEU A 199 -9.94 -10.84 -3.17
N ARG A 200 -9.79 -11.92 -3.95
CA ARG A 200 -10.52 -12.07 -5.23
C ARG A 200 -12.04 -12.06 -5.00
N ALA A 201 -12.52 -12.81 -4.01
CA ALA A 201 -13.94 -12.85 -3.65
C ALA A 201 -14.44 -11.47 -3.19
N PHE A 202 -13.65 -10.74 -2.39
CA PHE A 202 -13.97 -9.39 -1.95
C PHE A 202 -14.08 -8.40 -3.12
N ILE A 203 -13.10 -8.38 -4.03
CA ILE A 203 -13.10 -7.50 -5.21
C ILE A 203 -14.34 -7.75 -6.08
N SER A 204 -14.69 -9.01 -6.32
CA SER A 204 -15.87 -9.37 -7.10
C SER A 204 -17.18 -9.08 -6.38
N LYS A 205 -17.21 -9.10 -5.05
CA LYS A 205 -18.40 -8.79 -4.22
C LYS A 205 -18.64 -7.28 -4.08
N PHE A 206 -17.58 -6.47 -4.08
CA PHE A 206 -17.62 -5.03 -3.84
C PHE A 206 -16.92 -4.20 -4.95
N PRO A 207 -17.31 -4.34 -6.23
CA PRO A 207 -16.66 -3.62 -7.32
C PRO A 207 -16.83 -2.10 -7.23
N SER A 208 -17.98 -1.60 -6.74
CA SER A 208 -18.22 -0.17 -6.58
C SER A 208 -17.24 0.50 -5.62
N VAL A 209 -16.78 -0.21 -4.60
CA VAL A 209 -15.89 0.35 -3.58
C VAL A 209 -14.49 0.64 -4.12
N LEU A 210 -14.04 -0.16 -5.09
CA LEU A 210 -12.74 0.00 -5.73
C LEU A 210 -12.79 0.92 -6.96
N PHE A 211 -13.90 0.87 -7.71
CA PHE A 211 -14.01 1.49 -9.03
C PHE A 211 -14.94 2.70 -9.09
N LYS A 212 -15.53 3.14 -7.98
CA LYS A 212 -16.38 4.34 -7.89
C LYS A 212 -15.97 5.20 -6.68
N GLY A 213 -16.02 6.52 -6.82
CA GLY A 213 -15.66 7.46 -5.75
C GLY A 213 -14.14 7.57 -5.55
N ARG A 214 -13.67 7.75 -4.32
CA ARG A 214 -12.25 8.02 -4.01
C ARG A 214 -11.34 6.85 -4.40
N VAL A 215 -10.17 7.16 -4.98
CA VAL A 215 -9.22 6.18 -5.50
C VAL A 215 -8.37 5.47 -4.44
N THR A 216 -8.38 5.95 -3.19
CA THR A 216 -7.45 5.54 -2.11
C THR A 216 -7.38 4.03 -1.88
N LEU A 217 -8.52 3.32 -1.91
CA LEU A 217 -8.53 1.87 -1.67
C LEU A 217 -7.89 1.10 -2.84
N CYS A 218 -8.15 1.55 -4.07
CA CYS A 218 -7.56 0.94 -5.26
C CYS A 218 -6.04 1.23 -5.33
N GLU A 219 -5.64 2.45 -4.97
CA GLU A 219 -4.25 2.86 -4.83
C GLU A 219 -3.49 1.96 -3.84
N ASP A 220 -3.99 1.87 -2.60
CA ASP A 220 -3.38 1.09 -1.51
C ASP A 220 -3.23 -0.39 -1.90
N LEU A 221 -4.27 -0.98 -2.52
CA LEU A 221 -4.23 -2.37 -2.99
C LEU A 221 -3.27 -2.58 -4.15
N CYS A 222 -3.27 -1.70 -5.16
CA CYS A 222 -2.33 -1.80 -6.27
C CYS A 222 -0.89 -1.75 -5.76
N CYS A 223 -0.59 -0.84 -4.83
CA CYS A 223 0.73 -0.71 -4.23
C CYS A 223 1.18 -1.98 -3.51
N GLU A 224 0.36 -2.52 -2.61
CA GLU A 224 0.72 -3.73 -1.85
C GLU A 224 0.80 -4.99 -2.73
N VAL A 225 -0.07 -5.13 -3.72
CA VAL A 225 -0.02 -6.25 -4.68
C VAL A 225 1.21 -6.16 -5.57
N LEU A 226 1.61 -4.96 -6.00
CA LEU A 226 2.84 -4.76 -6.76
C LEU A 226 4.09 -5.11 -5.96
N LYS A 227 4.14 -4.79 -4.65
CA LYS A 227 5.23 -5.26 -3.77
C LYS A 227 5.31 -6.80 -3.77
N CYS A 228 4.17 -7.47 -3.75
CA CYS A 228 4.08 -8.93 -3.83
C CYS A 228 4.58 -9.49 -5.18
N CYS A 229 4.38 -8.78 -6.29
CA CYS A 229 4.92 -9.15 -7.62
C CYS A 229 6.46 -9.12 -7.69
N VAL A 230 7.15 -8.47 -6.76
CA VAL A 230 8.62 -8.40 -6.72
C VAL A 230 9.22 -9.41 -5.72
N SER A 231 8.37 -10.14 -5.00
CA SER A 231 8.79 -11.07 -3.94
C SER A 231 9.73 -12.17 -4.43
N LYS A 232 10.59 -12.67 -3.53
CA LYS A 232 11.46 -13.82 -3.80
C LYS A 232 10.68 -15.12 -4.00
N LEU A 233 9.46 -15.20 -3.47
CA LEU A 233 8.60 -16.39 -3.55
C LEU A 233 7.84 -16.40 -4.88
N SER A 234 8.04 -17.43 -5.70
CA SER A 234 7.35 -17.58 -7.00
C SER A 234 5.84 -17.73 -6.84
N LEU A 235 5.38 -18.48 -5.83
CA LEU A 235 3.96 -18.66 -5.55
C LEU A 235 3.25 -17.33 -5.27
N LEU A 236 3.84 -16.48 -4.41
CA LEU A 236 3.31 -15.16 -4.11
C LEU A 236 3.23 -14.28 -5.36
N ARG A 237 4.26 -14.31 -6.20
CA ARG A 237 4.28 -13.57 -7.47
C ARG A 237 3.19 -14.03 -8.43
N ALA A 238 2.94 -15.33 -8.53
CA ALA A 238 1.88 -15.87 -9.39
C ALA A 238 0.48 -15.46 -8.89
N GLU A 239 0.23 -15.58 -7.58
CA GLU A 239 -1.05 -15.17 -6.96
C GLU A 239 -1.29 -13.66 -7.09
N ALA A 240 -0.28 -12.84 -6.83
CA ALA A 240 -0.35 -11.38 -6.99
C ALA A 240 -0.59 -10.95 -8.44
N SER A 241 0.11 -11.59 -9.40
CA SER A 241 -0.09 -11.34 -10.84
C SER A 241 -1.52 -11.68 -11.29
N SER A 242 -2.06 -12.79 -10.77
CA SER A 242 -3.45 -13.20 -11.00
C SER A 242 -4.45 -12.21 -10.39
N LEU A 243 -4.20 -11.72 -9.18
CA LEU A 243 -5.05 -10.72 -8.53
C LEU A 243 -5.04 -9.40 -9.29
N LEU A 244 -3.87 -8.94 -9.75
CA LEU A 244 -3.74 -7.71 -10.53
C LEU A 244 -4.48 -7.81 -11.87
N TYR A 245 -4.38 -8.97 -12.53
CA TYR A 245 -5.17 -9.28 -13.71
C TYR A 245 -6.68 -9.20 -13.43
N LEU A 246 -7.14 -9.82 -12.34
CA LEU A 246 -8.54 -9.79 -11.93
C LEU A 246 -9.01 -8.37 -11.61
N LEU A 247 -8.17 -7.53 -11.00
CA LEU A 247 -8.49 -6.14 -10.70
C LEU A 247 -8.73 -5.34 -11.99
N MET A 248 -7.81 -5.45 -12.96
CA MET A 248 -7.95 -4.83 -14.28
C MET A 248 -9.22 -5.32 -15.00
N ARG A 249 -9.49 -6.63 -14.94
CA ARG A 249 -10.67 -7.23 -15.56
C ARG A 249 -11.97 -6.74 -14.93
N ASN A 250 -12.09 -6.75 -13.60
CA ASN A 250 -13.31 -6.24 -12.94
C ASN A 250 -13.50 -4.74 -13.19
N ASN A 251 -12.43 -3.95 -13.25
CA ASN A 251 -12.55 -2.54 -13.60
C ASN A 251 -13.09 -2.35 -15.02
N TYR A 252 -12.59 -3.14 -15.98
CA TYR A 252 -13.06 -3.12 -17.36
C TYR A 252 -14.54 -3.56 -17.46
N GLU A 253 -14.94 -4.60 -16.74
CA GLU A 253 -16.34 -5.03 -16.69
C GLU A 253 -17.25 -3.96 -16.04
N PHE A 254 -16.78 -3.31 -14.97
CA PHE A 254 -17.50 -2.25 -14.27
C PHE A 254 -17.76 -1.01 -15.15
N THR A 255 -16.80 -0.65 -16.01
CA THR A 255 -16.96 0.46 -16.98
C THR A 255 -17.71 0.06 -18.25
N LYS A 256 -18.44 -1.08 -18.23
CA LYS A 256 -19.17 -1.63 -19.39
C LYS A 256 -18.24 -1.93 -20.58
N ARG A 257 -17.05 -2.49 -20.29
CA ARG A 257 -16.02 -2.90 -21.26
C ARG A 257 -15.50 -1.75 -22.12
N LYS A 258 -15.36 -0.56 -21.52
CA LYS A 258 -14.80 0.61 -22.21
C LYS A 258 -13.32 0.79 -21.93
N THR A 259 -12.92 0.76 -20.66
CA THR A 259 -11.53 0.97 -20.25
C THR A 259 -11.33 0.55 -18.79
N PHE A 260 -10.11 0.20 -18.39
CA PHE A 260 -9.75 0.05 -16.98
C PHE A 260 -8.84 1.18 -16.48
N LEU A 261 -9.03 2.40 -17.02
CA LEU A 261 -8.18 3.56 -16.77
C LEU A 261 -7.85 3.75 -15.29
N ARG A 262 -8.85 3.67 -14.39
CA ARG A 262 -8.63 3.84 -12.95
C ARG A 262 -7.56 2.89 -12.41
N THR A 263 -7.68 1.59 -12.66
CA THR A 263 -6.67 0.60 -12.23
C THR A 263 -5.36 0.78 -13.00
N HIS A 264 -5.44 1.10 -14.30
CA HIS A 264 -4.28 1.38 -15.14
C HIS A 264 -3.41 2.50 -14.56
N LEU A 265 -4.04 3.59 -14.12
CA LEU A 265 -3.40 4.75 -13.52
C LEU A 265 -2.75 4.41 -12.18
N GLN A 266 -3.51 3.77 -11.29
CA GLN A 266 -3.00 3.40 -9.96
C GLN A 266 -1.82 2.44 -10.03
N ILE A 267 -1.81 1.50 -10.99
CA ILE A 267 -0.66 0.62 -11.22
C ILE A 267 0.57 1.44 -11.65
N ILE A 268 0.42 2.40 -12.56
CA ILE A 268 1.54 3.22 -13.03
C ILE A 268 2.10 4.08 -11.89
N ILE A 269 1.23 4.74 -11.12
CA ILE A 269 1.64 5.58 -9.99
C ILE A 269 2.35 4.73 -8.94
N ALA A 270 1.78 3.58 -8.57
CA ALA A 270 2.38 2.67 -7.60
C ALA A 270 3.73 2.11 -8.09
N VAL A 271 3.86 1.72 -9.36
CA VAL A 271 5.16 1.32 -9.93
C VAL A 271 6.17 2.46 -9.79
N SER A 272 5.78 3.69 -10.11
CA SER A 272 6.65 4.87 -10.04
C SER A 272 7.13 5.15 -8.61
N GLN A 273 6.24 5.02 -7.62
CA GLN A 273 6.59 5.17 -6.20
C GLN A 273 7.52 4.06 -5.72
N LEU A 274 7.21 2.81 -6.06
CA LEU A 274 7.97 1.65 -5.61
C LEU A 274 9.37 1.58 -6.23
N ILE A 275 9.60 2.21 -7.38
CA ILE A 275 10.94 2.28 -7.98
C ILE A 275 11.95 3.05 -7.11
N SER A 276 11.47 3.98 -6.26
CA SER A 276 12.32 4.64 -5.26
C SER A 276 12.88 3.63 -4.25
N ASP A 277 12.22 2.49 -4.08
CA ASP A 277 12.67 1.37 -3.27
C ASP A 277 13.58 0.45 -4.12
N VAL A 278 14.79 0.19 -3.64
CA VAL A 278 15.93 -0.42 -4.38
C VAL A 278 15.61 -1.79 -5.02
N ALA A 279 14.47 -2.39 -4.67
CA ALA A 279 14.04 -3.73 -5.05
C ALA A 279 13.56 -3.90 -6.51
N LEU A 280 13.20 -2.83 -7.23
CA LEU A 280 12.48 -2.91 -8.52
C LEU A 280 13.34 -2.81 -9.77
N THR A 281 14.42 -2.02 -9.75
CA THR A 281 15.29 -1.83 -10.92
C THR A 281 15.99 -3.13 -11.32
N GLY A 282 15.69 -3.66 -12.51
CA GLY A 282 16.38 -4.82 -13.11
C GLY A 282 15.94 -6.20 -12.60
N SER A 283 14.88 -6.30 -11.77
CA SER A 283 14.46 -7.59 -11.23
C SER A 283 13.77 -8.46 -12.30
N SER A 284 14.44 -9.55 -12.71
CA SER A 284 13.84 -10.62 -13.54
C SER A 284 12.52 -11.15 -12.97
N ARG A 285 12.35 -11.08 -11.64
CA ARG A 285 11.14 -11.51 -10.93
C ARG A 285 9.91 -10.69 -11.31
N PHE A 286 10.07 -9.38 -11.45
CA PHE A 286 8.95 -8.50 -11.84
C PHE A 286 8.62 -8.67 -13.32
N GLN A 287 9.63 -8.89 -14.18
CA GLN A 287 9.40 -9.23 -15.58
C GLN A 287 8.63 -10.54 -15.75
N GLU A 288 8.90 -11.54 -14.92
CA GLU A 288 8.13 -12.79 -14.86
C GLU A 288 6.69 -12.53 -14.40
N SER A 289 6.45 -11.70 -13.39
CA SER A 289 5.08 -11.30 -13.02
C SER A 289 4.33 -10.61 -14.17
N LEU A 290 4.99 -9.71 -14.91
CA LEU A 290 4.40 -9.08 -16.09
C LEU A 290 4.13 -10.07 -17.23
N SER A 291 4.93 -11.12 -17.38
CA SER A 291 4.67 -12.16 -18.38
C SER A 291 3.47 -13.03 -17.98
N ILE A 292 3.34 -13.37 -16.70
CA ILE A 292 2.17 -14.09 -16.14
C ILE A 292 0.88 -13.29 -16.41
N ILE A 293 0.87 -11.98 -16.16
CA ILE A 293 -0.28 -11.10 -16.44
C ILE A 293 -0.66 -11.14 -17.92
N ASN A 294 0.32 -11.01 -18.82
CA ASN A 294 0.08 -11.07 -20.26
C ASN A 294 -0.46 -12.45 -20.69
N ASN A 295 0.02 -13.53 -20.08
CA ASN A 295 -0.49 -14.88 -20.34
C ASN A 295 -1.96 -15.01 -19.92
N PHE A 296 -2.35 -14.46 -18.77
CA PHE A 296 -3.75 -14.42 -18.36
C PHE A 296 -4.62 -13.66 -19.37
N ALA A 297 -4.21 -12.46 -19.77
CA ALA A 297 -4.93 -11.65 -20.75
C ALA A 297 -5.07 -12.33 -22.12
N ASN A 298 -4.05 -13.06 -22.56
CA ASN A 298 -4.08 -13.81 -23.83
C ASN A 298 -4.85 -15.14 -23.73
N SER A 299 -4.97 -15.73 -22.54
CA SER A 299 -5.66 -17.00 -22.32
C SER A 299 -7.17 -16.84 -22.08
N ASP A 300 -7.61 -15.69 -21.57
CA ASP A 300 -8.99 -15.43 -21.17
C ASP A 300 -9.94 -15.33 -22.37
N LYS A 301 -10.69 -16.42 -22.61
CA LYS A 301 -11.62 -16.54 -23.75
C LYS A 301 -12.72 -15.47 -23.72
N ALA A 302 -13.16 -15.02 -22.54
CA ALA A 302 -14.25 -14.05 -22.43
C ALA A 302 -13.82 -12.63 -22.86
N MET A 303 -12.52 -12.33 -22.76
CA MET A 303 -11.96 -11.01 -23.07
C MET A 303 -11.23 -10.94 -24.42
N LYS A 304 -10.94 -12.08 -25.05
CA LYS A 304 -10.23 -12.16 -26.35
C LYS A 304 -10.81 -11.30 -27.47
N SER A 305 -12.14 -11.16 -27.53
CA SER A 305 -12.83 -10.38 -28.57
C SER A 305 -12.94 -8.88 -28.26
N THR A 306 -12.37 -8.43 -27.13
CA THR A 306 -12.44 -7.03 -26.66
C THR A 306 -11.10 -6.32 -26.82
N ALA A 307 -11.07 -4.99 -26.59
CA ALA A 307 -9.83 -4.22 -26.56
C ALA A 307 -9.00 -4.46 -25.28
N PHE A 308 -9.51 -5.24 -24.32
CA PHE A 308 -8.85 -5.44 -23.04
C PHE A 308 -7.44 -6.05 -23.15
N PRO A 309 -7.18 -7.13 -23.92
CA PRO A 309 -5.83 -7.69 -24.01
C PRO A 309 -4.81 -6.72 -24.62
N SER A 310 -5.22 -5.87 -25.56
CA SER A 310 -4.32 -4.86 -26.15
C SER A 310 -4.03 -3.72 -25.17
N GLU A 311 -5.00 -3.29 -24.36
CA GLU A 311 -4.80 -2.33 -23.28
C GLU A 311 -3.86 -2.88 -22.18
N VAL A 312 -4.01 -4.15 -21.78
CA VAL A 312 -3.10 -4.81 -20.81
C VAL A 312 -1.69 -4.90 -21.37
N LYS A 313 -1.53 -5.27 -22.66
CA LYS A 313 -0.22 -5.27 -23.32
C LYS A 313 0.38 -3.86 -23.36
N GLY A 314 -0.43 -2.84 -23.64
CA GLY A 314 -0.04 -1.42 -23.60
C GLY A 314 0.43 -0.99 -22.21
N LEU A 315 -0.29 -1.37 -21.15
CA LEU A 315 0.11 -1.12 -19.76
C LEU A 315 1.46 -1.78 -19.46
N THR A 316 1.63 -3.07 -19.75
CA THR A 316 2.90 -3.76 -19.44
C THR A 316 4.07 -3.19 -20.24
N LYS A 317 3.86 -2.72 -21.48
CA LYS A 317 4.88 -1.98 -22.25
C LYS A 317 5.24 -0.67 -21.55
N ARG A 318 4.25 0.12 -21.11
CA ARG A 318 4.49 1.35 -20.34
C ARG A 318 5.26 1.08 -19.05
N ILE A 319 4.87 0.09 -18.26
CA ILE A 319 5.62 -0.31 -17.05
C ILE A 319 7.07 -0.63 -17.37
N ARG A 320 7.34 -1.40 -18.44
CA ARG A 320 8.72 -1.70 -18.86
C ARG A 320 9.50 -0.46 -19.25
N THR A 321 8.89 0.47 -19.99
CA THR A 321 9.51 1.76 -20.34
C THR A 321 9.88 2.54 -19.08
N VAL A 322 9.00 2.56 -18.07
CA VAL A 322 9.28 3.24 -16.80
C VAL A 322 10.45 2.61 -16.08
N LEU A 323 10.45 1.29 -15.93
CA LEU A 323 11.56 0.58 -15.29
C LEU A 323 12.90 0.80 -16.00
N MET A 324 12.89 0.84 -17.33
CA MET A 324 14.08 1.08 -18.14
C MET A 324 14.59 2.51 -17.97
N ALA A 325 13.70 3.48 -18.11
CA ALA A 325 14.04 4.89 -17.91
C ALA A 325 14.55 5.15 -16.49
N THR A 326 13.96 4.55 -15.46
CA THR A 326 14.46 4.76 -14.09
C THR A 326 15.76 3.99 -13.80
N ALA A 327 16.01 2.85 -14.45
CA ALA A 327 17.33 2.22 -14.40
C ALA A 327 18.40 3.16 -14.99
N GLN A 328 18.11 3.79 -16.14
CA GLN A 328 18.97 4.79 -16.76
C GLN A 328 19.16 6.03 -15.86
N MET A 329 18.09 6.53 -15.22
CA MET A 329 18.18 7.65 -14.27
C MET A 329 19.16 7.36 -13.13
N ARG A 330 19.22 6.10 -12.66
CA ARG A 330 20.14 5.69 -11.59
C ARG A 330 21.59 5.56 -12.09
N GLU A 331 21.78 5.02 -13.29
CA GLU A 331 23.10 4.92 -13.91
C GLU A 331 23.72 6.31 -14.15
N HIS A 332 22.87 7.29 -14.44
CA HIS A 332 23.24 8.68 -14.68
C HIS A 332 23.00 9.61 -13.48
N GLU A 333 22.92 9.10 -12.24
CA GLU A 333 22.70 9.92 -11.03
C GLU A 333 23.79 10.99 -10.82
N LYS A 334 24.99 10.78 -11.40
CA LYS A 334 26.11 11.72 -11.37
C LYS A 334 26.09 12.77 -12.49
N ASP A 335 25.16 12.66 -13.43
CA ASP A 335 24.99 13.56 -14.57
C ASP A 335 23.62 14.24 -14.45
N PRO A 336 23.58 15.46 -13.89
CA PRO A 336 22.32 16.15 -13.62
C PRO A 336 21.54 16.51 -14.89
N GLU A 337 22.22 16.75 -16.02
CA GLU A 337 21.55 17.06 -17.30
C GLU A 337 20.88 15.82 -17.88
N MET A 338 21.59 14.69 -17.94
CA MET A 338 21.02 13.42 -18.41
C MET A 338 19.87 12.95 -17.50
N LEU A 339 20.00 13.14 -16.19
CA LEU A 339 18.94 12.82 -15.24
C LEU A 339 17.67 13.64 -15.52
N LEU A 340 17.82 14.92 -15.80
CA LEU A 340 16.73 15.84 -16.11
C LEU A 340 16.06 15.50 -17.45
N ASP A 341 16.85 15.20 -18.48
CA ASP A 341 16.35 14.74 -19.78
C ASP A 341 15.59 13.41 -19.70
N LEU A 342 16.07 12.47 -18.88
CA LEU A 342 15.39 11.20 -18.65
C LEU A 342 14.07 11.38 -17.90
N GLN A 343 14.05 12.23 -16.87
CA GLN A 343 12.82 12.58 -16.14
C GLN A 343 11.81 13.27 -17.08
N TYR A 344 12.28 14.18 -17.93
CA TYR A 344 11.46 14.87 -18.92
C TYR A 344 10.89 13.91 -19.98
N SER A 345 11.74 13.06 -20.56
CA SER A 345 11.35 12.04 -21.55
C SER A 345 10.26 11.11 -21.00
N LEU A 346 10.42 10.70 -19.73
CA LEU A 346 9.45 9.87 -19.05
C LEU A 346 8.14 10.62 -18.79
N ALA A 347 8.20 11.86 -18.29
CA ALA A 347 7.01 12.69 -18.11
C ALA A 347 6.27 12.93 -19.44
N ARG A 348 7.00 13.12 -20.55
CA ARG A 348 6.43 13.31 -21.90
C ARG A 348 5.72 12.06 -22.40
N SER A 349 6.21 10.87 -22.04
CA SER A 349 5.54 9.60 -22.37
C SER A 349 4.12 9.47 -21.80
N TYR A 350 3.80 10.27 -20.77
CA TYR A 350 2.48 10.32 -20.11
C TYR A 350 1.57 11.46 -20.57
N ALA A 351 1.98 12.30 -21.52
CA ALA A 351 1.22 13.49 -21.95
C ALA A 351 -0.21 13.17 -22.45
N SER A 352 -0.46 11.95 -22.89
CA SER A 352 -1.80 11.49 -23.32
C SER A 352 -2.77 11.24 -22.16
N THR A 353 -2.29 11.09 -20.93
CA THR A 353 -3.12 10.82 -19.75
C THR A 353 -2.88 11.88 -18.66
N PRO A 354 -3.80 12.83 -18.49
CA PRO A 354 -3.53 14.03 -17.70
C PRO A 354 -3.23 13.77 -16.21
N GLU A 355 -3.85 12.78 -15.59
CA GLU A 355 -3.60 12.47 -14.18
C GLU A 355 -2.16 11.95 -13.95
N LEU A 356 -1.62 11.15 -14.89
CA LEU A 356 -0.22 10.72 -14.85
C LEU A 356 0.73 11.87 -15.14
N ARG A 357 0.42 12.67 -16.16
CA ARG A 357 1.21 13.85 -16.51
C ARG A 357 1.31 14.80 -15.32
N ARG A 358 0.20 15.06 -14.62
CA ARG A 358 0.19 15.84 -13.36
C ARG A 358 1.08 15.21 -12.29
N THR A 359 0.87 13.94 -11.95
CA THR A 359 1.62 13.26 -10.88
C THR A 359 3.14 13.31 -11.13
N TRP A 360 3.55 13.16 -12.39
CA TRP A 360 4.95 13.27 -12.80
C TRP A 360 5.49 14.69 -12.72
N LEU A 361 4.74 15.69 -13.19
CA LEU A 361 5.12 17.10 -13.07
C LEU A 361 5.24 17.52 -11.60
N ASP A 362 4.34 17.07 -10.72
CA ASP A 362 4.41 17.31 -9.28
C ASP A 362 5.65 16.66 -8.64
N SER A 363 6.02 15.45 -9.09
CA SER A 363 7.25 14.78 -8.63
C SER A 363 8.51 15.48 -9.11
N MET A 364 8.52 15.95 -10.36
CA MET A 364 9.61 16.71 -10.96
C MET A 364 9.78 18.07 -10.27
N ALA A 365 8.68 18.77 -9.98
CA ALA A 365 8.71 20.01 -9.20
C ALA A 365 9.36 19.82 -7.83
N ARG A 366 9.00 18.74 -7.10
CA ARG A 366 9.63 18.41 -5.81
C ARG A 366 11.13 18.10 -5.94
N ALA A 367 11.54 17.45 -7.03
CA ALA A 367 12.95 17.17 -7.28
C ALA A 367 13.73 18.48 -7.55
N HIS A 368 13.21 19.36 -8.40
CA HIS A 368 13.79 20.67 -8.67
C HIS A 368 13.89 21.55 -7.42
N LEU A 369 12.84 21.57 -6.59
CA LEU A 369 12.87 22.29 -5.30
C LEU A 369 13.97 21.75 -4.37
N LYS A 370 14.24 20.44 -4.38
CA LYS A 370 15.30 19.83 -3.57
C LYS A 370 16.70 20.19 -4.10
N ASN A 371 16.83 20.34 -5.42
CA ASN A 371 18.09 20.71 -6.08
C ASN A 371 18.38 22.21 -6.04
N GLY A 372 17.37 23.04 -5.75
CA GLY A 372 17.47 24.51 -5.79
C GLY A 372 17.08 25.13 -7.14
N ASP A 373 16.59 24.32 -8.07
CA ASP A 373 16.18 24.72 -9.42
C ASP A 373 14.76 25.34 -9.39
N LEU A 374 14.64 26.55 -8.85
CA LEU A 374 13.34 27.17 -8.57
C LEU A 374 12.56 27.53 -9.85
N SER A 375 13.25 27.88 -10.94
CA SER A 375 12.62 28.22 -12.22
C SER A 375 11.93 27.02 -12.85
N GLU A 376 12.59 25.86 -12.83
CA GLU A 376 12.14 24.60 -13.37
C GLU A 376 10.94 24.08 -12.56
N ALA A 377 11.02 24.18 -11.23
CA ALA A 377 9.89 23.88 -10.34
C ALA A 377 8.67 24.76 -10.66
N ALA A 378 8.86 26.08 -10.85
CA ALA A 378 7.78 26.98 -11.22
C ALA A 378 7.16 26.62 -12.57
N MET A 379 7.97 26.24 -13.57
CA MET A 379 7.47 25.78 -14.86
C MET A 379 6.69 24.46 -14.75
N CYS A 380 7.12 23.51 -13.92
CA CYS A 380 6.34 22.29 -13.67
C CYS A 380 4.93 22.62 -13.15
N TYR A 381 4.81 23.55 -12.20
CA TYR A 381 3.49 23.99 -11.70
C TYR A 381 2.66 24.68 -12.78
N VAL A 382 3.27 25.53 -13.61
CA VAL A 382 2.60 26.17 -14.76
C VAL A 382 2.05 25.13 -15.72
N HIS A 383 2.81 24.06 -16.01
CA HIS A 383 2.35 22.95 -16.84
C HIS A 383 1.19 22.18 -16.20
N VAL A 384 1.21 21.94 -14.87
CA VAL A 384 0.08 21.34 -14.14
C VAL A 384 -1.17 22.21 -14.23
N ALA A 385 -1.05 23.51 -13.98
CA ALA A 385 -2.18 24.44 -14.05
C ALA A 385 -2.77 24.51 -15.46
N ALA A 386 -1.92 24.55 -16.50
CA ALA A 386 -2.36 24.56 -17.89
C ALA A 386 -3.07 23.26 -18.30
N LEU A 387 -2.59 22.11 -17.81
CA LEU A 387 -3.21 20.81 -18.03
C LEU A 387 -4.62 20.76 -17.42
N VAL A 388 -4.79 21.26 -16.20
CA VAL A 388 -6.10 21.33 -15.52
C VAL A 388 -7.03 22.32 -16.23
N ALA A 389 -6.51 23.48 -16.64
CA ALA A 389 -7.28 24.48 -17.39
C ALA A 389 -7.78 23.93 -18.73
N GLU A 390 -6.94 23.23 -19.49
CA GLU A 390 -7.33 22.58 -20.75
C GLU A 390 -8.39 21.50 -20.52
N TYR A 391 -8.28 20.70 -19.46
CA TYR A 391 -9.30 19.73 -19.09
C TYR A 391 -10.66 20.39 -18.82
N LEU A 392 -10.68 21.45 -18.00
CA LEU A 392 -11.90 22.21 -17.70
C LEU A 392 -12.46 22.92 -18.94
N HIS A 393 -11.59 23.38 -19.84
CA HIS A 393 -11.97 24.01 -21.10
C HIS A 393 -12.71 23.04 -22.02
N ARG A 394 -12.19 21.82 -22.21
CA ARG A 394 -12.85 20.76 -22.98
C ARG A 394 -14.18 20.32 -22.38
N LYS A 395 -14.29 20.36 -21.04
CA LYS A 395 -15.56 20.14 -20.30
C LYS A 395 -16.52 21.33 -20.35
N LYS A 396 -16.15 22.44 -20.99
CA LYS A 396 -16.90 23.71 -21.05
C LYS A 396 -17.17 24.33 -19.67
N MET A 397 -16.36 24.00 -18.68
CA MET A 397 -16.45 24.53 -17.32
C MET A 397 -15.59 25.78 -17.12
N PHE A 398 -14.57 25.98 -17.98
CA PHE A 398 -13.68 27.13 -17.90
C PHE A 398 -13.40 27.72 -19.30
N PRO A 399 -13.45 29.05 -19.48
CA PRO A 399 -13.37 29.66 -20.81
C PRO A 399 -11.95 29.69 -21.40
N SER A 400 -10.90 29.60 -20.59
CA SER A 400 -9.50 29.72 -21.04
C SER A 400 -8.74 28.39 -20.97
N GLY A 401 -8.33 27.84 -22.12
CA GLY A 401 -7.49 26.64 -22.20
C GLY A 401 -5.98 26.94 -22.26
N LEU A 402 -5.22 26.09 -22.97
CA LEU A 402 -3.75 26.22 -23.12
C LEU A 402 -3.28 27.57 -23.68
N THR A 403 -4.11 28.25 -24.47
CA THR A 403 -3.78 29.52 -25.12
C THR A 403 -3.45 30.64 -24.14
N ALA A 404 -4.01 30.60 -22.92
CA ALA A 404 -3.71 31.59 -21.89
C ALA A 404 -2.28 31.44 -21.33
N PHE A 405 -1.79 30.21 -21.23
CA PHE A 405 -0.47 29.88 -20.69
C PHE A 405 0.65 30.00 -21.73
N LYS A 406 0.31 30.08 -23.02
CA LYS A 406 1.29 30.29 -24.11
C LYS A 406 2.08 31.60 -23.98
N LYS A 407 1.53 32.58 -23.27
CA LYS A 407 2.21 33.86 -22.94
C LYS A 407 3.30 33.69 -21.87
N ILE A 408 3.25 32.61 -21.11
CA ILE A 408 4.21 32.29 -20.05
C ILE A 408 5.32 31.39 -20.61
N THR A 409 4.93 30.33 -21.31
CA THR A 409 5.88 29.39 -21.92
C THR A 409 5.33 28.79 -23.21
N PHE A 410 6.17 28.66 -24.23
CA PHE A 410 5.81 28.03 -25.51
C PHE A 410 5.71 26.50 -25.38
N ASN A 411 6.40 25.91 -24.40
CA ASN A 411 6.43 24.45 -24.19
C ASN A 411 5.08 23.87 -23.74
N ILE A 412 4.10 24.74 -23.44
CA ILE A 412 2.75 24.33 -23.04
C ILE A 412 1.98 23.60 -24.15
N GLU A 413 2.41 23.73 -25.41
CA GLU A 413 1.84 22.97 -26.53
C GLU A 413 1.97 21.45 -26.33
N GLU A 414 2.91 20.99 -25.50
CA GLU A 414 3.03 19.57 -25.15
C GLU A 414 1.81 19.03 -24.40
N GLU A 415 1.13 19.86 -23.62
CA GLU A 415 -0.06 19.46 -22.86
C GLU A 415 -1.30 19.30 -23.76
N ALA A 416 -1.23 19.77 -25.02
CA ALA A 416 -2.29 19.56 -26.01
C ALA A 416 -2.45 18.08 -26.41
N ALA A 417 -1.44 17.26 -26.16
CA ALA A 417 -1.45 15.82 -26.43
C ALA A 417 -2.43 15.03 -25.54
N MET A 418 -3.06 15.67 -24.55
CA MET A 418 -4.15 15.11 -23.75
C MET A 418 -5.25 14.52 -24.66
N LYS A 419 -5.67 13.28 -24.41
CA LYS A 419 -6.83 12.67 -25.09
C LYS A 419 -8.10 12.82 -24.25
N GLU A 420 -9.24 13.08 -24.90
CA GLU A 420 -10.57 12.98 -24.29
C GLU A 420 -10.93 11.51 -24.08
N ASP A 421 -10.38 10.87 -23.06
CA ASP A 421 -10.76 9.48 -22.78
C ASP A 421 -12.11 9.43 -22.07
N THR A 422 -13.01 8.63 -22.63
CA THR A 422 -14.41 8.42 -22.19
C THR A 422 -14.56 7.82 -20.78
N GLY A 423 -13.45 7.61 -20.05
CA GLY A 423 -13.39 7.21 -18.65
C GLY A 423 -13.10 8.35 -17.65
N MET A 424 -12.96 9.60 -18.10
CA MET A 424 -12.66 10.79 -17.27
C MET A 424 -13.81 11.25 -16.34
N GLN A 425 -14.75 10.37 -15.95
CA GLN A 425 -15.80 10.74 -14.99
C GLN A 425 -15.30 10.74 -13.53
N ASP A 426 -14.15 10.12 -13.24
CA ASP A 426 -13.60 10.00 -11.89
C ASP A 426 -12.57 11.09 -11.52
N VAL A 427 -12.22 12.00 -12.44
CA VAL A 427 -11.20 13.03 -12.18
C VAL A 427 -11.87 14.30 -11.65
N TYR A 428 -11.76 14.53 -10.34
CA TYR A 428 -12.28 15.71 -9.64
C TYR A 428 -11.43 16.96 -9.93
N TYR A 429 -11.39 17.42 -11.19
CA TYR A 429 -10.92 18.78 -11.48
C TYR A 429 -12.12 19.73 -11.44
N THR A 430 -12.05 20.69 -10.53
CA THR A 430 -13.05 21.75 -10.37
C THR A 430 -12.39 23.11 -10.51
N GLU A 431 -13.21 24.17 -10.58
CA GLU A 431 -12.71 25.56 -10.64
C GLU A 431 -11.89 25.90 -9.38
N GLU A 432 -12.21 25.31 -8.22
CA GLU A 432 -11.43 25.40 -6.97
C GLU A 432 -10.03 24.79 -7.11
N VAL A 433 -9.92 23.58 -7.65
CA VAL A 433 -8.62 22.90 -7.80
C VAL A 433 -7.71 23.66 -8.77
N LEU A 434 -8.29 24.25 -9.82
CA LEU A 434 -7.53 25.12 -10.72
C LEU A 434 -7.02 26.37 -10.00
N LEU A 435 -7.85 27.00 -9.15
CA LEU A 435 -7.46 28.17 -8.36
C LEU A 435 -6.27 27.84 -7.45
N GLU A 436 -6.34 26.75 -6.68
CA GLU A 436 -5.26 26.30 -5.80
C GLU A 436 -3.94 26.11 -6.58
N HIS A 437 -3.99 25.52 -7.78
CA HIS A 437 -2.80 25.36 -8.62
C HIS A 437 -2.26 26.69 -9.16
N LEU A 438 -3.12 27.63 -9.53
CA LEU A 438 -2.71 28.96 -9.98
C LEU A 438 -2.06 29.78 -8.87
N GLU A 439 -2.55 29.68 -7.62
CA GLU A 439 -1.93 30.29 -6.44
C GLU A 439 -0.51 29.74 -6.22
N VAL A 440 -0.36 28.40 -6.24
CA VAL A 440 0.96 27.74 -6.13
C VAL A 440 1.90 28.19 -7.26
N CYS A 441 1.41 28.35 -8.49
CA CYS A 441 2.21 28.90 -9.59
C CYS A 441 2.69 30.31 -9.30
N GLY A 442 1.82 31.19 -8.79
CA GLY A 442 2.17 32.55 -8.42
C GLY A 442 3.26 32.59 -7.35
N GLU A 443 3.14 31.76 -6.32
CA GLU A 443 4.16 31.65 -5.28
C GLU A 443 5.50 31.11 -5.79
N ALA A 444 5.45 30.07 -6.64
CA ALA A 444 6.66 29.48 -7.20
C ALA A 444 7.39 30.44 -8.13
N LEU A 445 6.67 31.19 -8.98
CA LEU A 445 7.25 32.23 -9.84
C LEU A 445 7.86 33.38 -9.06
N TRP A 446 7.25 33.76 -7.93
CA TRP A 446 7.82 34.75 -7.02
C TRP A 446 9.14 34.28 -6.41
N LYS A 447 9.18 33.04 -5.90
CA LYS A 447 10.39 32.42 -5.34
C LYS A 447 11.49 32.22 -6.39
N ALA A 448 11.12 32.03 -7.66
CA ALA A 448 12.03 31.91 -8.78
C ALA A 448 12.48 33.26 -9.37
N GLU A 449 12.10 34.39 -8.76
CA GLU A 449 12.44 35.77 -9.20
C GLU A 449 11.92 36.13 -10.61
N ARG A 450 10.88 35.45 -11.10
CA ARG A 450 10.26 35.70 -12.43
C ARG A 450 8.97 36.51 -12.31
N TYR A 451 9.10 37.73 -11.80
CA TYR A 451 7.96 38.58 -11.42
C TYR A 451 7.08 39.00 -12.61
N GLU A 452 7.66 39.09 -13.80
CA GLU A 452 6.97 39.51 -15.03
C GLU A 452 5.85 38.53 -15.40
N LEU A 453 6.08 37.23 -15.16
CA LEU A 453 5.17 36.16 -15.51
C LEU A 453 3.96 36.07 -14.56
N ILE A 454 4.08 36.59 -13.33
CA ILE A 454 3.02 36.57 -12.31
C ILE A 454 1.79 37.33 -12.82
N THR A 455 1.98 38.41 -13.58
CA THR A 455 0.88 39.20 -14.15
C THR A 455 -0.01 38.39 -15.10
N HIS A 456 0.56 37.39 -15.79
CA HIS A 456 -0.17 36.51 -16.70
C HIS A 456 -0.99 35.47 -15.94
N ILE A 457 -0.48 34.96 -14.82
CA ILE A 457 -1.20 34.07 -13.90
C ILE A 457 -2.33 34.83 -13.18
N ALA A 458 -2.05 36.04 -12.68
CA ALA A 458 -3.04 36.87 -11.99
C ALA A 458 -4.27 37.17 -12.85
N LYS A 459 -4.09 37.37 -14.16
CA LYS A 459 -5.20 37.56 -15.11
C LYS A 459 -6.16 36.37 -15.21
N LEU A 460 -5.71 35.17 -14.87
CA LEU A 460 -6.55 33.96 -14.82
C LEU A 460 -7.27 33.80 -13.48
N ILE A 461 -6.65 34.26 -12.40
CA ILE A 461 -7.18 34.18 -11.03
C ILE A 461 -8.27 35.24 -10.79
N ILE A 462 -8.05 36.48 -11.24
CA ILE A 462 -8.94 37.63 -10.96
C ILE A 462 -10.41 37.35 -11.34
N PRO A 463 -10.75 36.84 -12.54
CA PRO A 463 -12.15 36.59 -12.91
C PRO A 463 -12.84 35.54 -12.03
N ILE A 464 -12.09 34.59 -11.47
CA ILE A 464 -12.63 33.53 -10.60
C ILE A 464 -13.01 34.12 -9.23
N TYR A 465 -12.17 34.96 -8.64
CA TYR A 465 -12.49 35.65 -7.39
C TYR A 465 -13.61 36.69 -7.56
N GLU A 466 -13.64 37.41 -8.69
CA GLU A 466 -14.71 38.38 -8.98
C GLU A 466 -16.08 37.71 -9.05
N LYS A 467 -16.16 36.47 -9.56
CA LYS A 467 -17.39 35.67 -9.58
C LYS A 467 -17.82 35.16 -8.19
N ARG A 468 -16.88 35.07 -7.24
CA ARG A 468 -17.11 34.56 -5.87
C ARG A 468 -17.40 35.64 -4.82
N ASN A 469 -17.31 36.92 -5.17
CA ASN A 469 -17.43 38.05 -4.22
C ASN A 469 -16.45 37.98 -3.02
N GLU A 470 -15.34 37.24 -3.15
CA GLU A 470 -14.27 37.15 -2.13
C GLU A 470 -13.28 38.31 -2.34
N TYR A 471 -13.67 39.51 -1.89
CA TYR A 471 -12.87 40.72 -2.09
C TYR A 471 -11.63 40.84 -1.17
N GLU A 472 -11.56 40.08 -0.07
CA GLU A 472 -10.43 40.14 0.88
C GLU A 472 -9.10 39.60 0.31
N VAL A 473 -9.14 38.62 -0.61
CA VAL A 473 -7.91 38.08 -1.22
C VAL A 473 -7.32 39.05 -2.26
N ARG A 474 -8.12 39.98 -2.77
CA ARG A 474 -7.70 41.01 -3.74
C ARG A 474 -6.71 42.02 -3.15
N GLU A 475 -6.75 42.26 -1.84
CA GLU A 475 -5.81 43.16 -1.14
C GLU A 475 -4.45 42.51 -0.86
N ARG A 476 -4.34 41.18 -0.94
CA ARG A 476 -3.04 40.50 -0.95
C ARG A 476 -2.42 40.59 -2.33
N GLY A 477 -2.05 41.81 -2.73
CA GLY A 477 -1.11 42.03 -3.81
C GLY A 477 0.24 41.33 -3.54
N PRO A 478 1.15 41.29 -4.52
CA PRO A 478 2.44 40.59 -4.46
C PRO A 478 3.40 41.05 -3.34
N VAL A 479 2.96 41.93 -2.44
CA VAL A 479 3.74 42.53 -1.35
C VAL A 479 3.67 41.71 -0.05
N SER A 480 2.76 40.74 0.09
CA SER A 480 2.70 39.90 1.32
C SER A 480 3.59 38.64 1.30
N MET A 481 4.33 38.42 0.20
CA MET A 481 5.26 37.29 0.03
C MET A 481 6.70 37.60 0.52
N GLY A 482 6.89 38.68 1.26
CA GLY A 482 8.14 39.02 1.93
C GLY A 482 7.87 39.57 3.33
N GLY A 483 8.06 38.76 4.37
CA GLY A 483 7.86 39.24 5.74
C GLY A 483 7.76 38.17 6.81
N SER A 484 8.79 37.33 6.95
CA SER A 484 9.13 36.73 8.25
C SER A 484 10.64 36.78 8.42
N VAL A 485 11.12 38.00 8.60
CA VAL A 485 12.34 38.30 9.34
C VAL A 485 11.98 39.45 10.29
N VAL A 486 11.43 39.09 11.44
CA VAL A 486 11.97 39.45 12.77
C VAL A 486 11.75 38.24 13.66
#